data_AF-A0A418AIB0-F1
#
_entry.id   AF-A0A418AIB0-F1
#
_cell.length_a   1.000
_cell.length_b   1.000
_cell.length_c   1.000
_cell.angle_alpha   90.00
_cell.angle_beta   90.00
_cell.angle_gamma   90.00
#
_symmetry.space_group_name_H-M   'P 1'
#
loop_
_entity.id
_entity.type
_entity.pdbx_description
1 polymer ?
#
loop_
_entity_poly.entity_id
_entity_poly.type
_entity_poly.pdbx_seq_one_letter_code
_entity_poly.pdbx_strand_id
1 'polypeptide(L)'
;MLDDFMRVLEQDHQEWELHQEGKMVVEVMARAIRPDTLKSAVQKQLQLQRNKALKSDVFRFVNWLRQFSAGFQLYVWLEEPSPARPKPDTTDKGGRGKGKDGGRGR
;
A
#
# COMPACT_ATOMS: atom_id res chain seq x y z
N MET A 1 1.35 -8.20 18.52
CA MET A 1 2.55 -9.05 18.35
C MET A 1 3.83 -8.22 18.34
N LEU A 2 4.04 -7.33 17.34
CA LEU A 2 5.24 -6.47 17.31
C LEU A 2 5.22 -5.45 18.46
N ASP A 3 4.06 -4.86 18.74
CA ASP A 3 3.91 -3.93 19.88
C ASP A 3 4.07 -4.63 21.23
N ASP A 4 3.57 -5.86 21.37
CA ASP A 4 3.75 -6.67 22.58
C ASP A 4 5.23 -7.02 22.80
N PHE A 5 5.95 -7.37 21.74
CA PHE A 5 7.40 -7.62 21.79
C PHE A 5 8.17 -6.37 22.20
N MET A 6 7.88 -5.22 21.59
CA MET A 6 8.51 -3.95 21.96
C MET A 6 8.21 -3.58 23.42
N ARG A 7 6.98 -3.83 23.89
CA ARG A 7 6.57 -3.56 25.27
C ARG A 7 7.29 -4.44 26.29
N VAL A 8 7.49 -5.72 25.99
CA VAL A 8 8.25 -6.64 26.86
C VAL A 8 9.72 -6.20 26.95
N LEU A 9 10.35 -5.83 25.84
CA LEU A 9 11.74 -5.36 25.83
C LEU A 9 11.95 -4.06 26.62
N GLU A 10 10.99 -3.14 26.55
CA GLU A 10 10.99 -1.91 27.35
C GLU A 10 10.74 -2.21 28.84
N GLN A 11 9.86 -3.16 29.15
CA GLN A 11 9.54 -3.55 30.53
C GLN A 11 10.69 -4.28 31.23
N ASP A 12 11.47 -5.07 30.50
CA ASP A 12 12.62 -5.83 31.01
C ASP A 12 13.93 -5.03 30.96
N HIS A 13 13.88 -3.75 30.54
CA HIS A 13 15.06 -2.88 30.33
C HIS A 13 16.12 -3.48 29.39
N GLN A 14 15.75 -4.39 28.49
CA GLN A 14 16.64 -5.03 27.51
C GLN A 14 16.74 -4.25 26.19
N GLU A 15 16.15 -3.06 26.13
CA GLU A 15 16.25 -2.12 25.00
C GLU A 15 17.71 -1.77 24.61
N TRP A 16 18.67 -1.91 25.52
CA TRP A 16 20.09 -1.69 25.23
C TRP A 16 20.66 -2.71 24.22
N GLU A 17 20.14 -3.94 24.18
CA GLU A 17 20.52 -4.94 23.17
C GLU A 17 20.08 -4.48 21.78
N LEU A 18 18.90 -3.85 21.69
CA LEU A 18 18.41 -3.24 20.46
C LEU A 18 19.25 -2.04 20.01
N HIS A 19 19.94 -1.35 20.92
CA HIS A 19 20.86 -0.28 20.53
C HIS A 19 22.16 -0.83 19.92
N GLN A 20 22.63 -1.98 20.38
CA GLN A 20 23.83 -2.63 19.84
C GLN A 20 23.55 -3.34 18.52
N GLU A 21 22.41 -4.01 18.42
CA GLU A 21 22.04 -4.81 17.24
C GLU A 21 20.94 -4.17 16.38
N GLY A 22 20.61 -2.91 16.62
CA GLY A 22 19.42 -2.26 16.03
C GLY A 22 19.41 -2.29 14.50
N LYS A 23 20.59 -2.24 13.87
CA LYS A 23 20.71 -2.40 12.43
C LYS A 23 20.27 -3.78 11.94
N MET A 24 20.70 -4.84 12.64
CA MET A 24 20.35 -6.21 12.29
C MET A 24 18.85 -6.46 12.56
N VAL A 25 18.35 -5.99 13.70
CA VAL A 25 16.93 -6.10 14.07
C VAL A 25 16.03 -5.42 13.04
N VAL A 26 16.33 -4.18 12.65
CA VAL A 26 15.59 -3.47 11.60
C VAL A 26 15.63 -4.22 10.27
N GLU A 27 16.79 -4.80 9.91
CA GLU A 27 16.92 -5.58 8.69
C GLU A 27 16.09 -6.86 8.71
N VAL A 28 16.08 -7.60 9.83
CA VAL A 28 15.25 -8.80 10.03
C VAL A 28 13.77 -8.43 9.96
N MET A 29 13.34 -7.37 10.67
CA MET A 29 11.97 -6.87 10.62
C MET A 29 11.57 -6.52 9.19
N ALA A 30 12.39 -5.75 8.47
CA ALA A 30 12.11 -5.36 7.09
C ALA A 30 12.00 -6.56 6.13
N ARG A 31 12.77 -7.63 6.36
CA ARG A 31 12.68 -8.87 5.58
C ARG A 31 11.41 -9.67 5.87
N ALA A 32 10.90 -9.59 7.10
CA ALA A 32 9.72 -10.31 7.59
C ALA A 32 8.39 -9.65 7.22
N ILE A 33 8.40 -8.40 6.73
CA ILE A 33 7.20 -7.67 6.32
C ILE A 33 6.43 -8.43 5.23
N ARG A 34 5.11 -8.50 5.40
CA ARG A 34 4.14 -8.93 4.39
C ARG A 34 2.99 -7.93 4.33
N PRO A 35 2.37 -7.69 3.17
CA PRO A 35 2.61 -8.31 1.84
C PRO A 35 3.91 -7.82 1.15
N ASP A 36 4.35 -8.52 0.09
CA ASP A 36 5.60 -8.23 -0.64
C ASP A 36 5.65 -6.83 -1.27
N THR A 37 4.50 -6.25 -1.61
CA THR A 37 4.39 -4.86 -2.08
C THR A 37 4.84 -3.87 -1.01
N LEU A 38 4.37 -4.05 0.24
CA LEU A 38 4.77 -3.24 1.38
C LEU A 38 6.27 -3.46 1.70
N LYS A 39 6.72 -4.71 1.68
CA LYS A 39 8.15 -5.05 1.88
C LYS A 39 9.06 -4.31 0.91
N SER A 40 8.71 -4.33 -0.38
CA SER A 40 9.48 -3.65 -1.42
C SER A 40 9.50 -2.14 -1.23
N ALA A 41 8.35 -1.55 -0.84
CA ALA A 41 8.26 -0.12 -0.55
C ALA A 41 9.12 0.28 0.67
N VAL A 42 9.09 -0.53 1.74
CA VAL A 42 9.92 -0.30 2.94
C VAL A 42 11.40 -0.42 2.61
N GLN A 43 11.82 -1.42 1.84
CA GLN A 43 13.22 -1.55 1.42
C GLN A 43 13.69 -0.33 0.60
N LYS A 44 12.87 0.19 -0.31
CA LYS A 44 13.16 1.43 -1.05
C LYS A 44 13.30 2.63 -0.11
N GLN A 45 12.44 2.75 0.90
CA GLN A 45 12.53 3.83 1.89
C GLN A 45 13.80 3.71 2.73
N LEU A 46 14.19 2.49 3.14
CA LEU A 46 15.44 2.28 3.87
C LEU A 46 16.66 2.63 2.99
N GLN A 47 16.66 2.39 1.68
CA GLN A 47 17.79 2.77 0.81
C GLN A 47 18.09 4.29 0.80
N LEU A 48 17.13 5.14 1.17
CA LEU A 48 17.30 6.60 1.14
C LEU A 48 18.26 7.11 2.22
N GLN A 49 19.19 7.99 1.84
CA GLN A 49 20.16 8.60 2.77
C GLN A 49 19.49 9.39 3.90
N ARG A 50 18.36 10.05 3.63
CA ARG A 50 17.56 10.75 4.66
C ARG A 50 17.01 9.84 5.75
N ASN A 51 16.93 8.54 5.49
CA ASN A 51 16.39 7.54 6.41
C ASN A 51 17.50 6.75 7.13
N LYS A 52 18.73 7.26 7.16
CA LYS A 52 19.87 6.58 7.82
C LYS A 52 19.59 6.27 9.29
N ALA A 53 18.95 7.18 10.03
CA ALA A 53 18.59 6.97 11.43
C ALA A 53 17.57 5.83 11.61
N LEU A 54 16.65 5.65 10.65
CA LEU A 54 15.66 4.56 10.68
C LEU A 54 16.29 3.17 10.50
N LYS A 55 17.52 3.08 10.00
CA LYS A 55 18.19 1.79 9.80
C LYS A 55 18.73 1.19 11.09
N SER A 56 19.01 2.00 12.10
CA SER A 56 19.68 1.56 13.33
C SER A 56 18.82 1.75 14.58
N ASP A 57 17.79 2.60 14.51
CA ASP A 57 16.88 2.86 15.62
C ASP A 57 15.59 2.05 15.43
N VAL A 58 15.46 0.98 16.21
CA VAL A 58 14.34 0.04 16.15
C VAL A 58 13.03 0.72 16.54
N PHE A 59 13.02 1.54 17.58
CA PHE A 59 11.82 2.23 18.04
C PHE A 59 11.31 3.23 17.00
N ARG A 60 12.22 4.02 16.42
CA ARG A 60 11.86 4.93 15.30
C ARG A 60 11.38 4.16 14.09
N PHE A 61 12.02 3.03 13.76
CA PHE A 61 11.61 2.20 12.64
C PHE A 61 10.20 1.64 12.83
N VAL A 62 9.88 1.09 14.01
CA VAL A 62 8.54 0.53 14.30
C VAL A 62 7.46 1.60 14.25
N ASN A 63 7.68 2.76 14.87
CA ASN A 63 6.75 3.88 14.81
C ASN A 63 6.54 4.40 13.38
N TRP A 64 7.64 4.54 12.62
CA TRP A 64 7.57 4.92 11.22
C TRP A 64 6.83 3.89 10.38
N LEU A 65 7.09 2.60 10.59
CA LEU A 65 6.46 1.50 9.84
C LEU A 65 4.95 1.45 10.08
N ARG A 66 4.47 1.71 11.31
CA ARG A 66 3.04 1.86 11.62
C ARG A 66 2.40 2.96 10.79
N GLN A 67 3.00 4.15 10.79
CA GLN A 67 2.46 5.29 10.01
C GLN A 67 2.54 5.04 8.50
N PHE A 68 3.65 4.47 8.05
CA PHE A 68 3.89 4.17 6.64
C PHE A 68 2.92 3.11 6.12
N SER A 69 2.68 2.03 6.87
CA SER A 69 1.75 0.96 6.49
C SER A 69 0.29 1.45 6.45
N ALA A 70 -0.13 2.26 7.43
CA ALA A 70 -1.45 2.88 7.41
C ALA A 70 -1.67 3.76 6.17
N GLY A 71 -0.67 4.56 5.77
CA GLY A 71 -0.71 5.33 4.53
C GLY A 71 -0.59 4.49 3.26
N PHE A 72 0.19 3.41 3.30
CA PHE A 72 0.38 2.50 2.16
C PHE A 72 -0.88 1.72 1.85
N GLN A 73 -1.66 1.32 2.86
CA GLN A 73 -2.98 0.70 2.65
C GLN A 73 -3.93 1.61 1.86
N LEU A 74 -3.93 2.93 2.14
CA LEU A 74 -4.74 3.88 1.37
C LEU A 74 -4.31 3.97 -0.11
N TYR A 75 -3.02 3.77 -0.39
CA TYR A 75 -2.48 3.83 -1.75
C TYR A 75 -2.68 2.52 -2.51
N VAL A 76 -2.47 1.36 -1.86
CA VAL A 76 -2.70 0.04 -2.46
C VAL A 76 -4.19 -0.19 -2.75
N TRP A 77 -5.09 0.33 -1.92
CA TRP A 77 -6.53 0.26 -2.19
C TRP A 77 -6.95 1.10 -3.40
N LEU A 78 -6.13 2.06 -3.84
CA LEU A 78 -6.32 2.82 -5.07
C LEU A 78 -5.80 2.08 -6.31
N GLU A 79 -4.80 1.20 -6.13
CA GLU A 79 -4.21 0.37 -7.19
C GLU A 79 -5.00 -0.93 -7.45
N GLU A 80 -5.82 -1.40 -6.50
CA GLU A 80 -6.86 -2.37 -6.84
C GLU A 80 -7.86 -1.71 -7.80
N PRO A 81 -8.13 -2.28 -8.98
CA PRO A 81 -9.21 -1.80 -9.82
C PRO A 81 -10.48 -1.95 -9.00
N SER A 82 -11.03 -0.81 -8.54
CA SER A 82 -12.43 -0.70 -8.17
C SER A 82 -13.22 -1.57 -9.15
N PRO A 83 -14.04 -2.55 -8.71
CA PRO A 83 -14.79 -3.40 -9.61
C PRO A 83 -15.54 -2.44 -10.53
N ALA A 84 -15.15 -2.48 -11.81
CA ALA A 84 -15.46 -1.44 -12.77
C ALA A 84 -16.93 -1.07 -12.61
N ARG A 85 -17.22 0.23 -12.41
CA ARG A 85 -18.59 0.73 -12.57
C ARG A 85 -19.12 0.10 -13.86
N PRO A 86 -20.25 -0.62 -13.82
CA PRO A 86 -20.77 -1.26 -15.02
C PRO A 86 -20.90 -0.17 -16.08
N LYS A 87 -20.13 -0.31 -17.16
CA LYS A 87 -20.28 0.55 -18.33
C LYS A 87 -21.73 0.39 -18.79
N PRO A 88 -22.46 1.46 -19.10
CA PRO A 88 -23.78 1.33 -19.70
C PRO A 88 -23.60 0.55 -21.00
N ASP A 89 -24.11 -0.67 -21.02
CA ASP A 89 -24.27 -1.44 -22.24
C ASP A 89 -25.41 -0.79 -23.02
N THR A 90 -25.06 -0.11 -24.10
CA THR A 90 -25.94 -0.07 -25.26
C THR A 90 -25.07 -0.33 -26.48
N THR A 91 -24.91 -1.63 -26.75
CA THR A 91 -24.51 -2.13 -28.06
C THR A 91 -25.52 -1.63 -29.10
N ASP A 92 -25.01 -0.87 -30.06
CA ASP A 92 -25.58 -0.65 -31.38
C ASP A 92 -26.06 -1.98 -32.00
N LYS A 93 -27.38 -2.08 -32.25
CA LYS A 93 -27.91 -2.99 -33.26
C LYS A 93 -29.16 -2.42 -33.91
N GLY A 94 -29.02 -2.12 -35.20
CA GLY A 94 -30.01 -2.55 -36.17
C GLY A 94 -30.83 -1.44 -36.80
N GLY A 95 -30.36 -0.96 -37.94
CA GLY A 95 -31.13 -0.12 -38.85
C GLY A 95 -32.47 -0.76 -39.26
N ARG A 96 -33.46 0.10 -39.46
CA ARG A 96 -34.65 -0.19 -40.27
C ARG A 96 -34.92 1.02 -41.14
N GLY A 97 -34.44 0.96 -42.38
CA GLY A 97 -34.84 1.90 -43.42
C GLY A 97 -36.29 1.67 -43.84
N LYS A 98 -37.01 2.74 -44.16
CA LYS A 98 -37.72 2.98 -45.44
C LYS A 98 -38.79 4.06 -45.28
N GLY A 99 -38.82 4.99 -46.24
CA GLY A 99 -40.07 5.56 -46.75
C GLY A 99 -40.41 6.99 -46.32
N LYS A 100 -39.82 7.99 -46.98
CA LYS A 100 -40.53 9.24 -47.25
C LYS A 100 -40.67 9.37 -48.76
N ASP A 101 -41.70 8.72 -49.27
CA ASP A 101 -42.22 8.94 -50.62
C ASP A 101 -43.40 9.94 -50.53
N GLY A 102 -43.53 10.77 -51.55
CA GLY A 102 -44.32 11.99 -51.54
C GLY A 102 -45.83 11.79 -51.69
N GLY A 103 -46.57 12.85 -51.38
CA GLY A 103 -48.02 12.93 -51.65
C GLY A 103 -48.43 14.38 -51.90
N ARG A 104 -48.59 14.74 -53.17
CA ARG A 104 -49.25 15.96 -53.65
C ARG A 104 -50.78 15.86 -53.47
N GLY A 105 -51.41 16.99 -53.14
CA GLY A 105 -52.72 17.37 -53.67
C GLY A 105 -53.93 17.09 -52.78
N ARG A 106 -54.60 18.15 -52.32
CA ARG A 106 -55.83 18.68 -52.92
C ARG A 106 -56.06 20.11 -52.44
#